data_AF-A0A953WNV4-F1
#
_entry.id   AF-A0A953WNV4-F1
#
_cell.length_a   1.000
_cell.length_b   1.000
_cell.length_c   1.000
_cell.angle_alpha   90.00
_cell.angle_beta   90.00
_cell.angle_gamma   90.00
#
_symmetry.space_group_name_H-M   'P 1'
#
loop_
_entity.id
_entity.type
_entity.pdbx_description
1 polymer ?
#
loop_
_entity_poly.entity_id
_entity_poly.type
_entity_poly.pdbx_seq_one_letter_code
_entity_poly.pdbx_strand_id
1 'polypeptide(L)'
;MKASVFLRTALGLAILAAATSGCAGFGRAVGGGKNPPDEFAVTTKAPLVVPPDYSLRPPKPGEARPEDIAPSERARQVLLGDESSAPPTAGEQYILYKANALNANPNIRNLLNAENGGRAEKERSLANQLIFWKFVDGKVDDSVAPLRVDNPDEWWAERQESIDKAIGKGQKVTIKNEGALGLPGIF
;
A
#
# COMPACT_ATOMS: atom_id res chain seq x y z
N MET A 1 -38.96 28.98 34.31
CA MET A 1 -37.54 28.90 33.85
C MET A 1 -36.97 27.47 33.80
N LYS A 2 -37.40 26.50 34.63
CA LYS A 2 -36.83 25.14 34.61
C LYS A 2 -37.17 24.34 33.33
N ALA A 3 -38.39 24.45 32.80
CA ALA A 3 -38.84 23.68 31.64
C ALA A 3 -38.06 23.97 30.33
N SER A 4 -37.64 25.21 30.10
CA SER A 4 -36.86 25.58 28.90
C SER A 4 -35.42 25.09 28.95
N VAL A 5 -34.85 24.91 30.15
CA VAL A 5 -33.51 24.34 30.35
C VAL A 5 -33.54 22.82 30.14
N PHE A 6 -34.60 22.14 30.61
CA PHE A 6 -34.80 20.70 30.34
C PHE A 6 -35.05 20.41 28.85
N LEU A 7 -35.78 21.27 28.15
CA LEU A 7 -36.03 21.07 26.71
C LEU A 7 -34.75 21.26 25.87
N ARG A 8 -33.90 22.22 26.23
CA ARG A 8 -32.61 22.46 25.56
C ARG A 8 -31.60 21.34 25.80
N THR A 9 -31.56 20.79 27.00
CA THR A 9 -30.67 19.66 27.34
C THR A 9 -31.13 18.36 26.68
N ALA A 10 -32.44 18.10 26.63
CA ALA A 10 -32.99 16.96 25.90
C ALA A 10 -32.71 17.04 24.39
N LEU A 11 -32.84 18.23 23.79
CA LEU A 11 -32.53 18.44 22.38
C LEU A 11 -31.03 18.26 22.09
N GLY A 12 -30.16 18.75 22.97
CA GLY A 12 -28.70 18.54 22.85
C GLY A 12 -28.31 17.07 22.93
N LEU A 13 -28.94 16.30 23.82
CA LEU A 13 -28.68 14.87 23.97
C LEU A 13 -29.15 14.07 22.75
N ALA A 14 -30.31 14.44 22.17
CA ALA A 14 -30.83 13.81 20.96
C ALA A 14 -29.93 14.05 19.74
N ILE A 15 -29.37 15.26 19.60
CA ILE A 15 -28.44 15.59 18.52
C ILE A 15 -27.13 14.80 18.66
N LEU A 16 -26.61 14.67 19.88
CA LEU A 16 -25.38 13.91 20.14
C LEU A 16 -25.56 12.39 19.88
N ALA A 17 -26.73 11.85 20.22
CA ALA A 17 -27.08 10.47 19.91
C ALA A 17 -27.19 10.23 18.39
N ALA A 18 -27.78 11.18 17.65
CA ALA A 18 -27.85 11.10 16.19
C ALA A 18 -26.47 11.15 15.53
N ALA A 19 -25.58 12.04 16.02
CA ALA A 19 -24.23 12.23 15.46
C ALA A 19 -23.30 11.00 15.64
N THR A 20 -23.52 10.18 16.67
CA THR A 20 -22.67 9.02 16.98
C THR A 20 -23.15 7.72 16.35
N SER A 21 -24.38 7.69 15.80
CA SER A 21 -24.98 6.50 15.18
C SER A 21 -24.27 5.99 13.91
N GLY A 22 -23.38 6.79 13.30
CA GLY A 22 -22.63 6.43 12.08
C GLY A 22 -21.30 5.70 12.31
N CYS A 23 -20.73 5.72 13.53
CA CYS A 23 -19.38 5.21 13.76
C CYS A 23 -19.24 3.67 13.72
N ALA A 24 -20.34 2.93 13.87
CA ALA A 24 -20.31 1.46 13.85
C ALA A 24 -20.01 0.87 12.46
N GLY A 25 -20.27 1.62 11.37
CA GLY A 25 -20.05 1.16 9.99
C GLY A 25 -18.72 1.62 9.37
N PHE A 26 -18.08 2.64 9.93
CA PHE A 26 -16.89 3.28 9.34
C PHE A 26 -15.69 2.31 9.23
N GLY A 27 -15.49 1.45 10.23
CA GLY A 27 -14.42 0.44 10.20
C GLY A 27 -14.56 -0.56 9.05
N ARG A 28 -15.80 -0.90 8.64
CA ARG A 28 -16.05 -1.78 7.48
C ARG A 28 -15.83 -1.04 6.15
N ALA A 29 -16.25 0.22 6.07
CA ALA A 29 -16.05 1.06 4.88
C ALA A 29 -14.57 1.39 4.62
N VAL A 30 -13.75 1.46 5.68
CA VAL A 30 -12.29 1.71 5.60
C VAL A 30 -11.49 0.40 5.46
N GLY A 31 -12.15 -0.75 5.26
CA GLY A 31 -11.49 -2.03 5.02
C GLY A 31 -10.87 -2.68 6.26
N GLY A 32 -11.26 -2.25 7.47
CA GLY A 32 -10.81 -2.80 8.76
C GLY A 32 -11.40 -4.19 9.12
N GLY A 33 -11.77 -4.99 8.13
CA GLY A 33 -12.33 -6.33 8.31
C GLY A 33 -11.51 -7.39 7.57
N LYS A 34 -11.60 -8.65 8.01
CA LYS A 34 -11.09 -9.79 7.24
C LYS A 34 -11.94 -9.94 5.98
N ASN A 35 -11.39 -9.58 4.83
CA ASN A 35 -11.92 -9.94 3.51
C ASN A 35 -11.13 -11.15 3.01
N PRO A 36 -11.52 -12.39 3.37
CA PRO A 36 -10.93 -13.55 2.73
C PRO A 36 -11.20 -13.50 1.22
N PRO A 37 -10.24 -13.91 0.38
CA PRO A 37 -10.48 -14.04 -1.06
C PRO A 37 -11.67 -14.97 -1.30
N ASP A 38 -12.53 -14.62 -2.24
CA ASP A 38 -13.70 -15.42 -2.58
C ASP A 38 -13.27 -16.77 -3.19
N GLU A 39 -13.36 -17.82 -2.37
CA GLU A 39 -13.02 -19.20 -2.71
C GLU A 39 -13.96 -19.83 -3.75
N PHE A 40 -15.04 -19.15 -4.11
CA PHE A 40 -15.96 -19.52 -5.19
C PHE A 40 -15.90 -18.56 -6.38
N ALA A 41 -14.94 -17.63 -6.42
CA ALA A 41 -14.74 -16.76 -7.57
C ALA A 41 -14.31 -17.59 -8.79
N VAL A 42 -15.29 -17.94 -9.64
CA VAL A 42 -15.05 -18.65 -10.88
C VAL A 42 -14.34 -17.70 -11.84
N THR A 43 -13.03 -17.92 -12.03
CA THR A 43 -12.27 -17.25 -13.09
C THR A 43 -12.81 -17.70 -14.44
N THR A 44 -13.35 -16.75 -15.21
CA THR A 44 -13.83 -17.04 -16.57
C THR A 44 -12.65 -17.35 -17.47
N LYS A 45 -12.59 -18.59 -17.98
CA LYS A 45 -11.69 -18.91 -19.10
C LYS A 45 -12.23 -18.27 -20.37
N ALA A 46 -11.32 -17.95 -21.30
CA ALA A 46 -11.71 -17.46 -22.61
C ALA A 46 -12.69 -18.45 -23.27
N PRO A 47 -13.76 -17.97 -23.94
CA PRO A 47 -14.71 -18.85 -24.60
C PRO A 47 -13.99 -19.69 -25.65
N LEU A 48 -14.28 -21.00 -25.65
CA LEU A 48 -13.78 -21.93 -26.65
C LEU A 48 -14.51 -21.66 -27.97
N VAL A 49 -14.00 -20.72 -28.77
CA VAL A 49 -14.46 -20.50 -30.14
C VAL A 49 -13.72 -21.49 -31.02
N VAL A 50 -14.47 -22.40 -31.65
CA VAL A 50 -13.94 -23.28 -32.69
C VAL A 50 -13.64 -22.39 -33.92
N PRO A 51 -12.37 -22.24 -34.32
CA PRO A 51 -12.05 -21.44 -35.49
C PRO A 51 -12.64 -22.09 -36.75
N PRO A 52 -13.08 -21.30 -37.75
CA PRO A 52 -13.64 -21.82 -39.01
C PRO A 52 -12.62 -22.60 -39.87
N ASP A 53 -11.33 -22.55 -39.53
CA ASP A 53 -10.27 -23.28 -40.23
C ASP A 53 -9.73 -24.46 -39.40
N TYR A 54 -10.18 -25.67 -39.77
CA TYR A 54 -9.65 -26.96 -39.32
C TYR A 54 -8.27 -27.31 -39.92
N SER A 55 -7.60 -26.36 -40.58
CA SER A 55 -6.37 -26.60 -41.35
C SER A 55 -5.07 -26.39 -40.56
N LEU A 56 -5.16 -25.94 -39.30
CA LEU A 56 -3.99 -25.87 -38.43
C LEU A 56 -3.69 -27.26 -37.85
N ARG A 57 -2.45 -27.72 -38.04
CA ARG A 57 -1.95 -28.92 -37.37
C ARG A 57 -2.14 -28.72 -35.87
N PRO A 58 -2.74 -29.69 -35.15
CA PRO A 58 -2.83 -29.63 -33.70
C PRO A 58 -1.44 -29.35 -33.11
N PRO A 59 -1.30 -28.39 -32.19
CA PRO A 59 -0.04 -28.16 -31.50
C PRO A 59 0.38 -29.47 -30.84
N LYS A 60 1.68 -29.77 -30.87
CA LYS A 60 2.17 -31.02 -30.29
C LYS A 60 1.80 -31.07 -28.81
N PRO A 61 1.39 -32.23 -28.27
CA PRO A 61 1.15 -32.38 -26.84
C PRO A 61 2.37 -31.87 -26.05
N GLY A 62 2.17 -30.83 -25.22
CA GLY A 62 3.23 -30.20 -24.41
C GLY A 62 3.77 -28.86 -24.93
N GLU A 63 3.36 -28.39 -26.11
CA GLU A 63 3.74 -27.06 -26.62
C GLU A 63 2.81 -25.98 -26.04
N ALA A 64 3.38 -24.79 -25.76
CA ALA A 64 2.64 -23.69 -25.15
C ALA A 64 1.47 -23.26 -26.05
N ARG A 65 0.25 -23.36 -25.54
CA ARG A 65 -0.93 -22.89 -26.27
C ARG A 65 -0.98 -21.36 -26.22
N PRO A 66 -1.23 -20.67 -27.35
CA PRO A 66 -1.45 -19.22 -27.37
C PRO A 66 -2.54 -18.75 -26.40
N GLU A 67 -3.53 -19.60 -26.12
CA GLU A 67 -4.65 -19.35 -25.22
C GLU A 67 -4.37 -19.54 -23.71
N ASP A 68 -3.19 -20.05 -23.30
CA ASP A 68 -2.88 -20.32 -21.88
C ASP A 68 -2.36 -19.09 -21.10
N ILE A 69 -2.47 -17.87 -21.65
CA ILE A 69 -2.11 -16.65 -20.93
C ILE A 69 -3.07 -16.48 -19.73
N ALA A 70 -2.51 -16.53 -18.51
CA ALA A 70 -3.27 -16.30 -17.29
C ALA A 70 -4.01 -14.94 -17.35
N PRO A 71 -5.28 -14.86 -16.90
CA PRO A 71 -6.05 -13.62 -16.95
C PRO A 71 -5.36 -12.42 -16.28
N SER A 72 -4.59 -12.65 -15.21
CA SER A 72 -3.77 -11.65 -14.54
C SER A 72 -2.66 -11.09 -15.44
N GLU A 73 -2.01 -11.94 -16.23
CA GLU A 73 -0.93 -11.54 -17.14
C GLU A 73 -1.51 -10.75 -18.33
N ARG A 74 -2.68 -11.17 -18.83
CA ARG A 74 -3.42 -10.43 -19.85
C ARG A 74 -3.86 -9.06 -19.35
N ALA A 75 -4.37 -8.96 -18.11
CA ALA A 75 -4.75 -7.69 -17.52
C ALA A 75 -3.54 -6.76 -17.35
N ARG A 76 -2.40 -7.31 -16.92
CA ARG A 76 -1.14 -6.57 -16.83
C ARG A 76 -0.73 -6.00 -18.20
N GLN A 77 -0.75 -6.83 -19.25
CA GLN A 77 -0.41 -6.40 -20.61
C GLN A 77 -1.37 -5.33 -21.16
N VAL A 78 -2.67 -5.40 -20.83
CA VAL A 78 -3.63 -4.36 -21.21
C VAL A 78 -3.38 -3.04 -20.48
N LEU A 79 -3.02 -3.09 -19.19
CA LEU A 79 -2.81 -1.89 -18.37
C LEU A 79 -1.48 -1.20 -18.64
N LEU A 80 -0.41 -1.97 -18.82
CA LEU A 80 0.94 -1.46 -19.02
C LEU A 80 1.32 -1.33 -20.50
N GLY A 81 0.53 -1.93 -21.39
CA GLY A 81 0.87 -2.06 -22.80
C GLY A 81 1.85 -3.19 -23.03
N ASP A 82 2.21 -3.38 -24.30
CA ASP A 82 3.19 -4.38 -24.69
C ASP A 82 4.60 -3.83 -24.46
N GLU A 83 5.45 -4.55 -23.73
CA GLU A 83 6.85 -4.13 -23.51
C GLU A 83 7.67 -4.12 -24.81
N SER A 84 7.15 -4.77 -25.87
CA SER A 84 7.69 -4.71 -27.24
C SER A 84 7.33 -3.42 -28.00
N SER A 85 6.74 -2.41 -27.35
CA SER A 85 6.51 -1.11 -27.98
C SER A 85 7.83 -0.49 -28.49
N ALA A 86 7.75 0.28 -29.57
CA ALA A 86 8.91 0.81 -30.29
C ALA A 86 9.96 1.42 -29.35
N PRO A 87 11.27 1.25 -29.64
CA PRO A 87 12.32 1.73 -28.76
C PRO A 87 12.18 3.23 -28.47
N PRO A 88 12.42 3.68 -27.23
CA PRO A 88 12.20 5.08 -26.84
C PRO A 88 12.99 6.03 -27.73
N THR A 89 12.36 7.13 -28.12
CA THR A 89 12.98 8.18 -28.94
C THR A 89 14.15 8.84 -28.20
N ALA A 90 15.04 9.51 -28.91
CA ALA A 90 16.18 10.21 -28.29
C ALA A 90 15.75 11.24 -27.22
N GLY A 91 14.61 11.89 -27.42
CA GLY A 91 14.04 12.83 -26.45
C GLY A 91 13.54 12.12 -25.17
N GLU A 92 12.86 10.99 -25.32
CA GLU A 92 12.39 10.19 -24.18
C GLU A 92 13.56 9.60 -23.39
N GLN A 93 14.61 9.13 -24.07
CA GLN A 93 15.83 8.67 -23.41
C GLN A 93 16.49 9.77 -22.57
N TYR A 94 16.49 11.02 -23.06
CA TYR A 94 17.01 12.15 -22.30
C TYR A 94 16.18 12.44 -21.05
N ILE A 95 14.86 12.35 -21.14
CA ILE A 95 13.96 12.50 -19.99
C ILE A 95 14.21 11.37 -18.98
N LEU A 96 14.31 10.11 -19.43
CA LEU A 96 14.59 8.96 -18.56
C LEU A 96 15.95 9.10 -17.85
N TYR A 97 16.96 9.61 -18.55
CA TYR A 97 18.28 9.88 -17.98
C TYR A 97 18.20 10.99 -16.92
N LYS A 98 17.51 12.10 -17.21
CA LYS A 98 17.29 13.19 -16.25
C LYS A 98 16.46 12.76 -15.04
N ALA A 99 15.50 11.86 -15.24
CA ALA A 99 14.66 11.30 -14.18
C ALA A 99 15.36 10.18 -13.39
N ASN A 100 16.60 9.80 -13.75
CA ASN A 100 17.32 8.67 -13.17
C ASN A 100 16.52 7.35 -13.21
N ALA A 101 15.61 7.21 -14.17
CA ALA A 101 14.70 6.08 -14.26
C ALA A 101 15.42 4.77 -14.59
N LEU A 102 16.58 4.84 -15.25
CA LEU A 102 17.41 3.69 -15.62
C LEU A 102 18.02 2.96 -14.42
N ASN A 103 18.14 3.62 -13.27
CA ASN A 103 18.66 3.03 -12.03
C ASN A 103 17.54 2.63 -11.05
N ALA A 104 16.27 2.72 -11.45
CA ALA A 104 15.15 2.36 -10.59
C ALA A 104 15.14 0.85 -10.31
N ASN A 105 15.01 0.46 -9.05
CA ASN A 105 14.90 -0.94 -8.68
C ASN A 105 13.54 -1.50 -9.14
N PRO A 106 13.47 -2.52 -10.02
CA PRO A 106 12.21 -3.08 -10.49
C PRO A 106 11.39 -3.73 -9.38
N ASN A 107 12.04 -4.15 -8.29
CA ASN A 107 11.41 -4.73 -7.11
C ASN A 107 11.09 -3.70 -6.02
N ILE A 108 11.17 -2.39 -6.28
CA ILE A 108 10.97 -1.35 -5.26
C ILE A 108 9.62 -1.48 -4.54
N ARG A 109 8.56 -1.93 -5.23
CA ARG A 109 7.25 -2.19 -4.60
C ARG A 109 7.30 -3.34 -3.61
N ASN A 110 8.00 -4.42 -3.93
CA ASN A 110 8.16 -5.56 -3.05
C ASN A 110 9.06 -5.20 -1.85
N LEU A 111 10.14 -4.45 -2.10
CA LEU A 111 10.99 -3.90 -1.05
C LEU A 111 10.19 -2.99 -0.11
N LEU A 112 9.47 -2.02 -0.66
CA LEU A 112 8.66 -1.09 0.12
C LEU A 112 7.55 -1.83 0.90
N ASN A 113 6.93 -2.84 0.31
CA ASN A 113 5.92 -3.65 0.99
C ASN A 113 6.54 -4.52 2.10
N ALA A 114 7.77 -5.00 1.93
CA ALA A 114 8.50 -5.72 2.98
C ALA A 114 8.95 -4.77 4.11
N GLU A 115 9.46 -3.59 3.75
CA GLU A 115 9.82 -2.51 4.68
C GLU A 115 8.60 -1.98 5.45
N ASN A 116 7.45 -1.88 4.79
CA ASN A 116 6.20 -1.39 5.38
C ASN A 116 5.29 -2.52 5.87
N GLY A 117 5.77 -3.78 5.88
CA GLY A 117 5.03 -5.04 5.95
C GLY A 117 4.18 -5.30 7.20
N GLY A 118 3.18 -4.45 7.43
CA GLY A 118 2.11 -4.62 8.42
C GLY A 118 2.07 -3.55 9.50
N ARG A 119 3.14 -2.75 9.66
CA ARG A 119 3.18 -1.61 10.59
C ARG A 119 3.95 -0.47 9.93
N ALA A 120 3.21 0.50 9.39
CA ALA A 120 3.77 1.76 8.98
C ALA A 120 4.17 2.53 10.24
N GLU A 121 5.47 2.65 10.52
CA GLU A 121 5.92 3.75 11.34
C GLU A 121 5.72 5.03 10.52
N LYS A 122 4.85 5.92 11.00
CA LYS A 122 4.90 7.33 10.61
C LYS A 122 6.04 7.91 11.40
N GLU A 123 7.01 8.54 10.73
CA GLU A 123 8.14 9.18 11.42
C GLU A 123 7.62 10.01 12.59
N ARG A 124 7.97 9.56 13.80
CA ARG A 124 7.47 10.11 15.06
C ARG A 124 7.97 11.52 15.32
N SER A 125 8.88 12.06 14.52
CA SER A 125 9.53 13.31 14.90
C SER A 125 8.54 14.47 14.94
N LEU A 126 7.93 14.84 13.81
CA LEU A 126 7.18 16.09 13.75
C LEU A 126 5.73 15.95 14.23
N ALA A 127 5.01 14.93 13.77
CA ALA A 127 3.61 14.73 14.16
C ALA A 127 3.47 14.42 15.66
N ASN A 128 4.37 13.61 16.21
CA ASN A 128 4.37 13.29 17.64
C ASN A 128 4.84 14.50 18.47
N GLN A 129 5.81 15.31 18.01
CA GLN A 129 6.15 16.58 18.66
C GLN A 129 4.99 17.59 18.65
N LEU A 130 4.20 17.64 17.56
CA LEU A 130 3.04 18.53 17.49
C LEU A 130 1.89 18.07 18.39
N ILE A 131 1.59 16.77 18.43
CA ILE A 131 0.51 16.20 19.25
C ILE A 131 0.92 16.15 20.73
N PHE A 132 2.16 15.75 21.01
CA PHE A 132 2.77 15.64 22.33
C PHE A 132 3.84 16.72 22.53
N TRP A 133 3.44 17.99 22.35
CA TRP A 133 4.28 19.18 22.53
C TRP A 133 4.85 19.39 23.95
N LYS A 134 4.53 18.51 24.90
CA LYS A 134 5.09 18.53 26.26
C LYS A 134 6.37 17.71 26.31
N PHE A 135 7.43 18.35 26.79
CA PHE A 135 8.72 17.73 26.99
C PHE A 135 8.95 17.47 28.47
N VAL A 136 9.42 16.28 28.81
CA VAL A 136 9.93 15.92 30.14
C VAL A 136 11.36 15.44 29.94
N ASP A 137 12.31 16.01 30.70
CA ASP A 137 13.75 15.70 30.60
C ASP A 137 14.35 15.78 29.18
N GLY A 138 13.89 16.76 28.38
CA GLY A 138 14.39 16.99 27.02
C GLY A 138 13.91 15.97 25.97
N LYS A 139 13.00 15.07 26.34
CA LYS A 139 12.35 14.13 25.42
C LYS A 139 10.85 14.42 25.35
N VAL A 140 10.25 14.14 24.19
CA VAL A 140 8.80 14.21 23.99
C VAL A 140 8.15 13.16 24.90
N ASP A 141 7.20 13.57 25.75
CA ASP A 141 6.42 12.63 26.55
C ASP A 141 5.40 11.92 25.66
N ASP A 142 5.77 10.75 25.16
CA ASP A 142 4.97 9.91 24.27
C ASP A 142 4.26 8.76 25.02
N SER A 143 4.16 8.85 26.35
CA SER A 143 3.51 7.84 27.22
C SER A 143 2.06 7.52 26.83
N VAL A 144 1.36 8.49 26.24
CA VAL A 144 -0.03 8.40 25.78
C VAL A 144 -0.16 8.24 24.25
N ALA A 145 0.95 8.02 23.53
CA ALA A 145 0.94 7.90 22.08
C ALA A 145 0.23 6.61 21.62
N PRO A 146 -0.82 6.69 20.77
CA PRO A 146 -1.58 5.51 20.32
C PRO A 146 -0.77 4.47 19.55
N LEU A 147 0.40 4.84 19.02
CA LEU A 147 1.27 3.98 18.20
C LEU A 147 2.66 3.84 18.83
N ARG A 148 2.78 3.92 20.15
CA ARG A 148 4.06 3.74 20.87
C ARG A 148 4.62 2.34 20.59
N VAL A 149 5.94 2.27 20.45
CA VAL A 149 6.73 1.04 20.24
C VAL A 149 7.43 0.89 21.56
N ASP A 150 7.08 -0.17 22.28
CA ASP A 150 7.51 -0.37 23.65
C ASP A 150 9.01 -0.69 23.74
N ASN A 151 9.57 -1.34 22.70
CA ASN A 151 10.99 -1.60 22.55
C ASN A 151 11.49 -1.24 21.14
N PRO A 152 12.12 -0.06 20.98
CA PRO A 152 12.64 0.39 19.68
C PRO A 152 13.74 -0.52 19.10
N ASP A 153 14.61 -1.07 19.95
CA ASP A 153 15.80 -1.80 19.50
C ASP A 153 15.44 -3.17 18.90
N GLU A 154 14.53 -3.89 19.55
CA GLU A 154 13.97 -5.15 19.02
C GLU A 154 13.23 -4.91 17.71
N TRP A 155 12.48 -3.81 17.62
CA TRP A 155 11.75 -3.44 16.41
C TRP A 155 12.70 -3.19 15.22
N TRP A 156 13.81 -2.48 15.43
CA TRP A 156 14.82 -2.26 14.40
C TRP A 156 15.52 -3.56 13.96
N ALA A 157 15.75 -4.48 14.89
CA ALA A 157 16.35 -5.78 14.58
C ALA A 157 15.42 -6.64 13.71
N GLU A 158 14.12 -6.73 14.04
CA GLU A 158 13.12 -7.44 13.24
C GLU A 158 12.96 -6.82 11.84
N ARG A 159 13.02 -5.49 11.74
CA ARG A 159 12.97 -4.78 10.47
C ARG A 159 14.18 -5.10 9.60
N GLN A 160 15.37 -5.16 10.17
CA GLN A 160 16.57 -5.52 9.41
C GLN A 160 16.48 -6.97 8.92
N GLU A 161 15.93 -7.88 9.72
CA GLU A 161 15.69 -9.27 9.32
C GLU A 161 14.67 -9.38 8.17
N SER A 162 13.60 -8.59 8.21
CA SER A 162 12.59 -8.60 7.13
C SER A 162 13.15 -8.03 5.81
N ILE A 163 13.97 -6.99 5.90
CA ILE A 163 14.71 -6.43 4.75
C ILE A 163 15.65 -7.49 4.20
N ASP A 164 16.52 -8.07 5.02
CA ASP A 164 17.49 -9.08 4.62
C ASP A 164 16.83 -10.31 3.95
N LYS A 165 15.64 -10.70 4.41
CA LYS A 165 14.84 -11.78 3.81
C LYS A 165 14.26 -11.41 2.44
N ALA A 166 13.95 -10.14 2.20
CA ALA A 166 13.39 -9.66 0.95
C ALA A 166 14.45 -9.38 -0.13
N ILE A 167 15.63 -8.87 0.24
CA ILE A 167 16.69 -8.46 -0.71
C ILE A 167 17.92 -9.38 -0.73
N GLY A 168 18.03 -10.30 0.21
CA GLY A 168 19.22 -11.14 0.41
C GLY A 168 20.30 -10.44 1.24
N LYS A 169 21.01 -11.20 2.08
CA LYS A 169 22.05 -10.66 2.98
C LYS A 169 23.18 -9.98 2.19
N GLY A 170 23.42 -8.70 2.46
CA GLY A 170 24.58 -7.95 1.96
C GLY A 170 24.28 -6.77 1.02
N GLN A 171 23.02 -6.51 0.66
CA GLN A 171 22.67 -5.28 -0.04
C GLN A 171 22.49 -4.12 0.94
N LYS A 172 23.31 -3.07 0.79
CA LYS A 172 23.29 -1.90 1.68
C LYS A 172 22.22 -0.90 1.23
N VAL A 173 21.04 -0.96 1.82
CA VAL A 173 20.05 0.13 1.69
C VAL A 173 20.54 1.31 2.51
N THR A 174 20.98 2.37 1.83
CA THR A 174 21.38 3.62 2.51
C THR A 174 20.18 4.56 2.50
N ILE A 175 19.40 4.57 3.59
CA ILE A 175 18.35 5.56 3.80
C ILE A 175 19.04 6.85 4.23
N LYS A 176 19.21 7.81 3.30
CA LYS A 176 19.66 9.15 3.64
C LYS A 176 18.47 9.93 4.15
N ASN A 177 18.37 10.11 5.47
CA ASN A 177 17.51 11.13 6.04
C ASN A 177 18.25 12.46 5.90
N GLU A 178 18.10 13.10 4.74
CA GLU A 178 18.41 14.51 4.61
C GLU A 178 17.38 15.21 5.47
N GLY A 179 17.79 15.89 6.57
CA GLY A 179 16.92 16.44 7.62
C GLY A 179 15.95 17.55 7.18
N ALA A 180 15.39 17.42 5.99
CA ALA A 180 14.29 18.17 5.46
C ALA A 180 13.00 17.77 6.19
N LEU A 181 12.17 18.78 6.42
CA LEU A 181 10.84 18.66 7.00
C LEU A 181 9.94 17.84 6.06
N GLY A 182 9.96 16.52 6.21
CA GLY A 182 9.03 15.62 5.54
C GLY A 182 7.60 15.89 6.02
N LEU A 183 6.80 16.54 5.18
CA LEU A 183 5.38 16.69 5.44
C LEU A 183 4.69 15.33 5.28
N PRO A 184 3.73 14.99 6.16
CA PRO A 184 3.04 13.72 6.05
C PRO A 184 2.31 13.62 4.70
N GLY A 185 2.65 12.59 3.91
CA GLY A 185 1.94 12.25 2.67
C GLY A 185 2.50 12.86 1.39
N ILE A 186 3.68 13.49 1.43
CA ILE A 186 4.39 13.94 0.23
C ILE A 186 5.69 13.14 0.18
N PHE A 187 5.84 12.34 -0.87
CA PHE A 187 6.99 11.48 -1.12
C PHE A 187 8.28 12.29 -1.32
#